data_AF-A0A3F2V1T3-F1
#
_entry.id   AF-A0A3F2V1T3-F1
#
_cell.length_a   1.000
_cell.length_b   1.000
_cell.length_c   1.000
_cell.angle_alpha   90.00
_cell.angle_beta   90.00
_cell.angle_gamma   90.00
#
_symmetry.space_group_name_H-M   'P 1'
#
loop_
_entity.id
_entity.type
_entity.pdbx_description
1 polymer ?
#
loop_
_entity_poly.entity_id
_entity_poly.type
_entity_poly.pdbx_seq_one_letter_code
_entity_poly.pdbx_strand_id
1 'polypeptide(L)'
;MKFFLGKSRLQDSLTVAVFISALLPSVGAIAAPQVTRLWLVDAATDVRIQELEDFQSLPLPVLSNALSIEAEVNGETESVAMRINGVESSLENLAPYSLVGDASGDFNAAPQLQTPGWIKISAEPFSENNSGGMAGVEHEINLYLFQPNFFVNNPLDKHDYDPGDGVCSITKPLTLTDFVTVPVPIPAMDPKIFSEFQVPLPGKTTPPRKTELQNIDLGRFNDLGLQIPPQASRIPDDFKAPPIYTKGCTLRAAIEEANAYPGTQSILVDGRKSPFKLTEGQLDITTPMTIKGYEMPVIDARKASRVFYVDGGGASMIVNLSGLDMARGEAFSGARGGAIQVNNNAYLQITDSIVRESRANFGGGIYLQNGGDLRLIRSAVRDNVAGHPESFGGGGVTQRGGGIYNLEGTVYIIDSSVFDNLAVRGGGLSNKGGLMRIENSTIADNEAVSIGGGIENQNNGDANANLHIAFSTITRNTAGTSGSAPVEQRKGGGLYNTGRAYMASSILAENTDPWYSGYQHHAPDCFSPDMYQFKSYRNNIVGVLNEQCSLTDYSWGNTAWFDFGSADSPLDPGLGSRSMWDHLAYFSLLASSIAIDNGAPATASLYPCEDHDMRGRPRPVGAGCDIGAMERQ
;
A
#
# COMPACT_ATOMS: atom_id res chain seq x y z
N MET A 1 -29.65 -48.44 -9.27
CA MET A 1 -30.56 -49.60 -9.43
C MET A 1 -30.04 -50.76 -8.57
N LYS A 2 -30.61 -50.96 -7.38
CA LYS A 2 -30.60 -52.19 -6.56
C LYS A 2 -31.51 -51.92 -5.35
N PHE A 3 -32.69 -52.53 -5.35
CA PHE A 3 -33.65 -52.50 -4.24
C PHE A 3 -33.44 -53.75 -3.37
N PHE A 4 -33.55 -53.59 -2.05
CA PHE A 4 -33.86 -54.68 -1.13
C PHE A 4 -35.23 -54.40 -0.49
N LEU A 5 -36.13 -55.37 -0.67
CA LEU A 5 -37.47 -55.46 -0.09
C LEU A 5 -37.40 -56.16 1.27
N GLY A 6 -38.29 -55.80 2.20
CA GLY A 6 -38.55 -56.69 3.33
C GLY A 6 -39.47 -56.19 4.45
N LYS A 7 -40.80 -56.20 4.19
CA LYS A 7 -41.93 -56.60 5.09
C LYS A 7 -42.07 -55.88 6.46
N SER A 8 -43.25 -55.56 7.00
CA SER A 8 -44.66 -55.55 6.59
C SER A 8 -45.46 -55.21 7.87
N ARG A 9 -46.45 -54.32 7.82
CA ARG A 9 -47.77 -54.54 8.44
C ARG A 9 -48.77 -53.53 7.88
N LEU A 10 -49.72 -54.07 7.12
CA LEU A 10 -50.90 -53.43 6.55
C LEU A 10 -52.00 -53.33 7.61
N GLN A 11 -52.72 -52.20 7.61
CA GLN A 11 -54.17 -52.16 7.85
C GLN A 11 -54.80 -51.13 6.91
N ASP A 12 -55.48 -51.67 5.90
CA ASP A 12 -56.80 -51.34 5.34
C ASP A 12 -57.13 -49.93 4.78
N SER A 13 -57.18 -49.94 3.44
CA SER A 13 -58.19 -49.36 2.54
C SER A 13 -58.47 -47.84 2.56
N LEU A 14 -58.04 -47.13 1.51
CA LEU A 14 -58.93 -46.20 0.79
C LEU A 14 -58.45 -45.94 -0.65
N THR A 15 -59.42 -45.86 -1.54
CA THR A 15 -59.43 -45.64 -3.00
C THR A 15 -58.33 -44.72 -3.55
N VAL A 16 -57.60 -45.20 -4.56
CA VAL A 16 -56.66 -44.41 -5.36
C VAL A 16 -57.44 -43.46 -6.27
N ALA A 17 -57.46 -42.18 -5.91
CA ALA A 17 -57.74 -41.10 -6.85
C ALA A 17 -56.41 -40.64 -7.46
N VAL A 18 -56.17 -41.00 -8.72
CA VAL A 18 -55.07 -40.46 -9.51
C VAL A 18 -55.41 -39.00 -9.82
N PHE A 19 -54.94 -38.08 -8.98
CA PHE A 19 -54.82 -36.68 -9.38
C PHE A 19 -53.57 -36.57 -10.25
N ILE A 20 -53.79 -36.46 -11.56
CA ILE A 20 -52.80 -35.89 -12.47
C ILE A 20 -52.61 -34.44 -12.02
N SER A 21 -51.62 -34.20 -11.17
CA SER A 21 -51.10 -32.84 -10.99
C SER A 21 -50.41 -32.50 -12.29
N ALA A 22 -51.09 -31.72 -13.13
CA ALA A 22 -50.43 -31.03 -14.23
C ALA A 22 -49.24 -30.28 -13.62
N LEU A 23 -48.03 -30.56 -14.09
CA LEU A 23 -46.92 -29.64 -13.91
C LEU A 23 -47.37 -28.32 -14.54
N LEU A 24 -47.82 -27.39 -13.68
CA LEU A 24 -47.78 -25.98 -14.02
C LEU A 24 -46.34 -25.69 -14.42
N PRO A 25 -46.07 -24.98 -15.53
CA PRO A 25 -44.74 -24.44 -15.75
C PRO A 25 -44.36 -23.69 -14.48
N SER A 26 -43.17 -23.97 -13.94
CA SER A 26 -42.62 -23.15 -12.87
C SER A 26 -42.70 -21.71 -13.35
N VAL A 27 -43.61 -20.92 -12.78
CA VAL A 27 -43.51 -19.47 -12.87
C VAL A 27 -42.08 -19.20 -12.41
N GLY A 28 -41.24 -18.72 -13.33
CA GLY A 28 -39.86 -18.39 -12.99
C GLY A 28 -39.91 -17.55 -11.73
N ALA A 29 -39.12 -17.91 -10.71
CA ALA A 29 -39.06 -17.11 -9.49
C ALA A 29 -38.81 -15.66 -9.93
N ILE A 30 -39.78 -14.78 -9.66
CA ILE A 30 -39.64 -13.36 -9.92
C ILE A 30 -38.39 -12.94 -9.17
N ALA A 31 -37.39 -12.44 -9.90
CA ALA A 31 -36.16 -12.00 -9.27
C ALA A 31 -36.53 -10.87 -8.31
N ALA A 32 -36.17 -11.03 -7.03
CA ALA A 32 -36.44 -10.01 -6.03
C ALA A 32 -35.81 -8.68 -6.48
N PRO A 33 -36.47 -7.53 -6.22
CA PRO A 33 -35.88 -6.22 -6.45
C PRO A 33 -34.50 -6.15 -5.82
N GLN A 34 -33.50 -5.61 -6.53
CA GLN A 34 -32.16 -5.48 -5.98
C GLN A 34 -31.48 -4.22 -6.52
N VAL A 35 -30.80 -3.52 -5.61
CA VAL A 35 -29.83 -2.47 -5.95
C VAL A 35 -28.52 -3.15 -6.31
N THR A 36 -28.03 -2.85 -7.50
CA THR A 36 -26.80 -3.42 -8.04
C THR A 36 -25.60 -2.52 -7.76
N ARG A 37 -25.78 -1.20 -7.84
CA ARG A 37 -24.71 -0.20 -7.68
C ARG A 37 -25.29 1.12 -7.17
N LEU A 38 -24.44 1.90 -6.52
CA LEU A 38 -24.69 3.31 -6.24
C LEU A 38 -23.69 4.15 -7.04
N TRP A 39 -24.17 5.21 -7.68
CA TRP A 39 -23.37 6.11 -8.50
C TRP A 39 -23.39 7.51 -7.91
N LEU A 40 -22.22 8.12 -7.76
CA LEU A 40 -22.13 9.56 -7.50
C LEU A 40 -22.49 10.32 -8.79
N VAL A 41 -23.36 11.32 -8.69
CA VAL A 41 -23.85 12.10 -9.84
C VAL A 41 -23.59 13.60 -9.61
N ASP A 42 -23.21 14.31 -10.67
CA ASP A 42 -23.23 15.77 -10.69
C ASP A 42 -24.62 16.25 -11.11
N ALA A 43 -25.43 16.65 -10.12
CA ALA A 43 -26.79 17.12 -10.29
C ALA A 43 -26.91 18.45 -11.07
N ALA A 44 -25.81 19.17 -11.31
CA ALA A 44 -25.84 20.33 -12.20
C ALA A 44 -25.80 19.93 -13.68
N THR A 45 -25.37 18.71 -14.00
CA THR A 45 -25.15 18.24 -15.38
C THR A 45 -25.84 16.91 -15.69
N ASP A 46 -26.41 16.25 -14.68
CA ASP A 46 -27.02 14.91 -14.73
C ASP A 46 -26.07 13.82 -15.24
N VAL A 47 -24.79 13.95 -14.92
CA VAL A 47 -23.74 13.02 -15.34
C VAL A 47 -23.22 12.21 -14.15
N ARG A 48 -23.18 10.88 -14.31
CA ARG A 48 -22.49 9.96 -13.37
C ARG A 48 -21.00 10.28 -13.33
N ILE A 49 -20.47 10.48 -12.13
CA ILE A 49 -19.05 10.77 -11.87
C ILE A 49 -18.27 9.46 -11.66
N GLN A 50 -18.72 8.64 -10.72
CA GLN A 50 -18.06 7.38 -10.36
C GLN A 50 -19.01 6.43 -9.63
N GLU A 51 -18.74 5.13 -9.72
CA GLU A 51 -19.37 4.11 -8.88
C GLU A 51 -18.86 4.28 -7.43
N LEU A 52 -19.76 4.06 -6.47
CA LEU A 52 -19.48 4.20 -5.05
C LEU A 52 -19.25 2.85 -4.39
N GLU A 53 -18.22 2.79 -3.57
CA GLU A 53 -17.88 1.62 -2.75
C GLU A 53 -18.01 1.95 -1.26
N ASP A 54 -18.22 0.93 -0.43
CA ASP A 54 -18.25 1.08 1.02
C ASP A 54 -16.87 1.55 1.54
N PHE A 55 -16.90 2.44 2.53
CA PHE A 55 -15.74 3.16 3.09
C PHE A 55 -14.95 4.06 2.12
N GLN A 56 -15.52 4.43 0.96
CA GLN A 56 -14.85 5.31 0.00
C GLN A 56 -14.71 6.75 0.52
N SER A 57 -13.55 7.36 0.28
CA SER A 57 -13.29 8.76 0.59
C SER A 57 -13.49 9.67 -0.63
N LEU A 58 -14.39 10.65 -0.51
CA LEU A 58 -14.76 11.60 -1.56
C LEU A 58 -14.11 12.97 -1.32
N PRO A 59 -13.16 13.42 -2.16
CA PRO A 59 -12.47 14.70 -1.96
C PRO A 59 -13.33 15.89 -2.40
N LEU A 60 -14.00 16.55 -1.43
CA LEU A 60 -14.95 17.63 -1.71
C LEU A 60 -14.40 18.79 -2.58
N PRO A 61 -13.16 19.29 -2.38
CA PRO A 61 -12.64 20.43 -3.16
C PRO A 61 -12.55 20.22 -4.68
N VAL A 62 -12.50 18.96 -5.14
CA VAL A 62 -12.35 18.64 -6.58
C VAL A 62 -13.67 18.21 -7.23
N LEU A 63 -14.69 17.93 -6.42
CA LEU A 63 -16.02 17.49 -6.85
C LEU A 63 -16.95 18.69 -7.11
N SER A 64 -18.07 18.43 -7.79
CA SER A 64 -19.14 19.42 -7.99
C SER A 64 -19.73 19.87 -6.64
N ASN A 65 -20.27 21.09 -6.60
CA ASN A 65 -21.02 21.60 -5.46
C ASN A 65 -22.51 21.16 -5.48
N ALA A 66 -22.94 20.49 -6.54
CA ALA A 66 -24.28 19.95 -6.71
C ALA A 66 -24.19 18.42 -6.84
N LEU A 67 -23.92 17.71 -5.75
CA LEU A 67 -23.82 16.24 -5.76
C LEU A 67 -25.16 15.59 -5.48
N SER A 68 -25.43 14.46 -6.14
CA SER A 68 -26.50 13.52 -5.80
C SER A 68 -25.97 12.08 -5.90
N ILE A 69 -26.79 11.10 -5.54
CA ILE A 69 -26.48 9.68 -5.71
C ILE A 69 -27.63 9.01 -6.43
N GLU A 70 -27.32 8.21 -7.44
CA GLU A 70 -28.25 7.38 -8.20
C GLU A 70 -28.11 5.91 -7.77
N ALA A 71 -29.24 5.23 -7.54
CA ALA A 71 -29.31 3.80 -7.35
C ALA A 71 -29.63 3.08 -8.66
N GLU A 72 -28.69 2.24 -9.11
CA GLU A 72 -28.91 1.37 -10.27
C GLU A 72 -29.46 0.03 -9.79
N VAL A 73 -30.61 -0.36 -10.33
CA VAL A 73 -31.37 -1.54 -9.89
C VAL A 73 -31.53 -2.58 -10.99
N ASN A 74 -31.86 -3.81 -10.59
CA ASN A 74 -32.31 -4.88 -11.48
C ASN A 74 -33.58 -5.54 -10.92
N GLY A 75 -34.11 -6.55 -11.62
CA GLY A 75 -35.35 -7.23 -11.25
C GLY A 75 -36.62 -6.41 -11.56
N GLU A 76 -37.76 -6.84 -11.01
CA GLU A 76 -39.04 -6.09 -11.07
C GLU A 76 -39.04 -4.98 -9.99
N THR A 77 -38.08 -4.04 -10.05
CA THR A 77 -38.07 -2.89 -9.14
C THR A 77 -39.02 -1.82 -9.66
N GLU A 78 -40.05 -1.48 -8.89
CA GLU A 78 -40.97 -0.38 -9.19
C GLU A 78 -40.70 0.85 -8.32
N SER A 79 -40.23 0.69 -7.08
CA SER A 79 -39.83 1.82 -6.25
C SER A 79 -38.55 1.59 -5.46
N VAL A 80 -37.87 2.67 -5.08
CA VAL A 80 -36.66 2.64 -4.24
C VAL A 80 -36.76 3.70 -3.15
N ALA A 81 -36.56 3.28 -1.90
CA ALA A 81 -36.42 4.18 -0.76
C ALA A 81 -34.93 4.47 -0.54
N MET A 82 -34.53 5.73 -0.66
CA MET A 82 -33.17 6.18 -0.41
C MET A 82 -33.06 6.82 0.96
N ARG A 83 -31.97 6.57 1.69
CA ARG A 83 -31.78 7.08 3.05
C ARG A 83 -30.41 7.72 3.24
N ILE A 84 -30.40 8.77 4.06
CA ILE A 84 -29.19 9.41 4.58
C ILE A 84 -29.15 9.18 6.08
N ASN A 85 -28.10 8.51 6.57
CA ASN A 85 -27.93 8.16 7.98
C ASN A 85 -29.15 7.44 8.58
N GLY A 86 -29.76 6.55 7.78
CA GLY A 86 -30.95 5.77 8.17
C GLY A 86 -32.28 6.54 8.14
N VAL A 87 -32.27 7.82 7.77
CA VAL A 87 -33.49 8.61 7.58
C VAL A 87 -33.85 8.64 6.11
N GLU A 88 -35.10 8.29 5.77
CA GLU A 88 -35.59 8.37 4.40
C GLU A 88 -35.47 9.80 3.85
N SER A 89 -34.78 9.89 2.72
CA SER A 89 -34.45 11.13 2.02
C SER A 89 -35.32 11.29 0.78
N SER A 90 -35.61 10.19 0.08
CA SER A 90 -36.56 10.13 -1.03
C SER A 90 -37.19 8.74 -1.12
N LEU A 91 -38.38 8.69 -1.72
CA LEU A 91 -39.05 7.47 -2.16
C LEU A 91 -39.50 7.70 -3.60
N GLU A 92 -38.86 7.01 -4.54
CA GLU A 92 -39.09 7.22 -5.96
C GLU A 92 -39.70 5.99 -6.62
N ASN A 93 -40.67 6.24 -7.51
CA ASN A 93 -41.46 5.22 -8.21
C ASN A 93 -41.07 5.08 -9.69
N LEU A 94 -40.13 5.90 -10.16
CA LEU A 94 -39.69 5.93 -11.55
C LEU A 94 -38.18 6.13 -11.56
N ALA A 95 -37.50 5.42 -12.44
CA ALA A 95 -36.08 5.59 -12.66
C ALA A 95 -35.80 6.89 -13.45
N PRO A 96 -34.64 7.55 -13.23
CA PRO A 96 -33.56 7.16 -12.30
C PRO A 96 -33.99 7.26 -10.82
N TYR A 97 -33.44 6.43 -9.95
CA TYR A 97 -33.73 6.48 -8.51
C TYR A 97 -32.61 7.27 -7.82
N SER A 98 -32.93 8.38 -7.19
CA SER A 98 -31.99 9.39 -6.73
C SER A 98 -32.14 9.71 -5.24
N LEU A 99 -31.04 10.07 -4.60
CA LEU A 99 -30.95 10.24 -3.14
C LEU A 99 -31.92 11.28 -2.56
N VAL A 100 -32.25 12.33 -3.32
CA VAL A 100 -33.10 13.45 -2.88
C VAL A 100 -34.17 13.80 -3.91
N GLY A 101 -34.50 12.85 -4.79
CA GLY A 101 -35.50 13.01 -5.84
C GLY A 101 -34.94 13.62 -7.14
N ASP A 102 -35.59 13.35 -8.26
CA ASP A 102 -35.32 13.98 -9.56
C ASP A 102 -36.60 14.47 -10.25
N ALA A 103 -36.42 15.23 -11.33
CA ALA A 103 -37.50 15.64 -12.22
C ALA A 103 -37.26 15.18 -13.66
N SER A 104 -37.65 13.92 -13.97
CA SER A 104 -37.47 13.31 -15.31
C SER A 104 -36.01 13.16 -15.71
N GLY A 105 -35.16 12.79 -14.74
CA GLY A 105 -33.72 12.63 -14.89
C GLY A 105 -32.88 13.88 -14.59
N ASP A 106 -33.52 15.01 -14.25
CA ASP A 106 -32.87 16.22 -13.71
C ASP A 106 -32.72 16.06 -12.19
N PHE A 107 -31.52 15.71 -11.74
CA PHE A 107 -31.26 15.29 -10.37
C PHE A 107 -31.31 16.49 -9.40
N ASN A 108 -31.94 16.33 -8.23
CA ASN A 108 -31.78 17.33 -7.17
C ASN A 108 -30.44 17.16 -6.46
N ALA A 109 -29.79 18.27 -6.11
CA ALA A 109 -28.57 18.26 -5.31
C ALA A 109 -28.89 17.95 -3.83
N ALA A 110 -28.12 17.05 -3.23
CA ALA A 110 -28.19 16.68 -1.82
C ALA A 110 -27.19 17.50 -0.98
N PRO A 111 -27.64 18.52 -0.20
CA PRO A 111 -26.74 19.37 0.57
C PRO A 111 -25.90 18.60 1.61
N GLN A 112 -26.39 17.45 2.08
CA GLN A 112 -25.69 16.58 3.02
C GLN A 112 -24.37 16.03 2.43
N LEU A 113 -24.29 15.87 1.10
CA LEU A 113 -23.05 15.46 0.41
C LEU A 113 -22.02 16.58 0.31
N GLN A 114 -22.34 17.79 0.79
CA GLN A 114 -21.43 18.94 0.88
C GLN A 114 -21.03 19.24 2.33
N THR A 115 -21.24 18.31 3.25
CA THR A 115 -20.87 18.44 4.67
C THR A 115 -19.73 17.48 4.98
N PRO A 116 -18.49 17.95 5.21
CA PRO A 116 -17.37 17.08 5.56
C PRO A 116 -17.67 16.14 6.72
N GLY A 117 -17.24 14.88 6.61
CA GLY A 117 -17.46 13.85 7.63
C GLY A 117 -17.95 12.52 7.08
N TRP A 118 -18.27 11.60 7.98
CA TRP A 118 -18.87 10.32 7.62
C TRP A 118 -20.35 10.48 7.31
N ILE A 119 -20.79 9.85 6.22
CA ILE A 119 -22.19 9.76 5.83
C ILE A 119 -22.51 8.33 5.43
N LYS A 120 -23.65 7.82 5.91
CA LYS A 120 -24.20 6.53 5.51
C LYS A 120 -25.28 6.75 4.48
N ILE A 121 -25.20 6.04 3.36
CA ILE A 121 -26.19 6.05 2.29
C ILE A 121 -26.74 4.65 2.15
N SER A 122 -28.06 4.52 2.06
CA SER A 122 -28.67 3.24 1.75
C SER A 122 -29.80 3.37 0.73
N ALA A 123 -30.01 2.30 -0.01
CA ALA A 123 -31.05 2.17 -1.02
C ALA A 123 -31.75 0.82 -0.86
N GLU A 124 -33.07 0.86 -0.66
CA GLU A 124 -33.91 -0.33 -0.51
C GLU A 124 -34.92 -0.39 -1.68
N PRO A 125 -34.85 -1.41 -2.54
CA PRO A 125 -35.74 -1.54 -3.68
C PRO A 125 -37.00 -2.34 -3.33
N PHE A 126 -38.10 -2.06 -4.01
CA PHE A 126 -39.43 -2.65 -3.78
C PHE A 126 -40.10 -3.03 -5.09
N SER A 127 -40.92 -4.10 -5.04
CA SER A 127 -41.55 -4.66 -6.24
C SER A 127 -42.82 -3.94 -6.68
N GLU A 128 -43.34 -3.01 -5.89
CA GLU A 128 -44.47 -2.14 -6.24
C GLU A 128 -44.16 -0.69 -5.85
N ASN A 129 -44.92 0.24 -6.43
CA ASN A 129 -44.85 1.67 -6.07
C ASN A 129 -45.06 1.94 -4.57
N ASN A 130 -44.45 3.02 -4.08
CA ASN A 130 -44.56 3.55 -2.72
C ASN A 130 -44.10 2.56 -1.64
N SER A 131 -42.95 1.93 -1.84
CA SER A 131 -42.40 0.90 -0.94
C SER A 131 -43.36 -0.29 -0.76
N GLY A 132 -44.13 -0.60 -1.80
CA GLY A 132 -45.13 -1.66 -1.80
C GLY A 132 -44.55 -3.02 -2.19
N GLY A 133 -45.37 -4.06 -2.10
CA GLY A 133 -44.98 -5.41 -2.51
C GLY A 133 -43.83 -6.02 -1.68
N MET A 134 -42.94 -6.74 -2.35
CA MET A 134 -41.79 -7.40 -1.74
C MET A 134 -40.61 -6.44 -1.66
N ALA A 135 -40.06 -6.26 -0.46
CA ALA A 135 -38.80 -5.54 -0.26
C ALA A 135 -37.61 -6.41 -0.70
N GLY A 136 -36.67 -5.79 -1.42
CA GLY A 136 -35.37 -6.35 -1.71
C GLY A 136 -34.38 -6.20 -0.56
N VAL A 137 -33.13 -6.60 -0.80
CA VAL A 137 -32.05 -6.38 0.17
C VAL A 137 -31.60 -4.92 0.10
N GLU A 138 -31.63 -4.22 1.23
CA GLU A 138 -31.08 -2.87 1.35
C GLU A 138 -29.56 -2.89 1.10
N HIS A 139 -29.12 -2.06 0.16
CA HIS A 139 -27.71 -1.85 -0.15
C HIS A 139 -27.21 -0.62 0.60
N GLU A 140 -26.28 -0.82 1.53
CA GLU A 140 -25.73 0.23 2.39
C GLU A 140 -24.25 0.47 2.07
N ILE A 141 -23.85 1.75 2.00
CA ILE A 141 -22.45 2.19 1.93
C ILE A 141 -22.18 3.31 2.93
N ASN A 142 -20.94 3.37 3.41
CA ASN A 142 -20.41 4.40 4.29
C ASN A 142 -19.37 5.22 3.51
N LEU A 143 -19.54 6.52 3.43
CA LEU A 143 -18.64 7.41 2.70
C LEU A 143 -17.97 8.39 3.65
N TYR A 144 -16.71 8.72 3.39
CA TYR A 144 -16.01 9.80 4.07
C TYR A 144 -15.87 11.01 3.14
N LEU A 145 -16.68 12.04 3.37
CA LEU A 145 -16.64 13.32 2.66
C LEU A 145 -15.42 14.12 3.15
N PHE A 146 -14.33 14.02 2.40
CA PHE A 146 -13.02 14.51 2.81
C PHE A 146 -12.82 15.98 2.44
N GLN A 147 -12.46 16.77 3.45
CA GLN A 147 -11.96 18.12 3.29
C GLN A 147 -10.54 18.24 3.87
N PRO A 148 -9.54 18.61 3.05
CA PRO A 148 -8.18 18.80 3.52
C PRO A 148 -8.02 20.13 4.28
N ASN A 149 -6.94 20.25 5.06
CA ASN A 149 -6.51 21.53 5.63
C ASN A 149 -6.02 22.48 4.53
N PHE A 150 -5.33 21.94 3.52
CA PHE A 150 -4.84 22.69 2.37
C PHE A 150 -5.24 22.02 1.05
N PHE A 151 -5.69 22.83 0.09
CA PHE A 151 -5.99 22.37 -1.26
C PHE A 151 -5.02 23.00 -2.25
N VAL A 152 -4.41 22.19 -3.09
CA VAL A 152 -3.40 22.59 -4.07
C VAL A 152 -3.98 22.41 -5.47
N ASN A 153 -4.23 23.52 -6.15
CA ASN A 153 -4.71 23.55 -7.53
C ASN A 153 -3.98 24.57 -8.41
N ASN A 154 -2.87 25.12 -7.91
CA ASN A 154 -2.00 26.01 -8.63
C ASN A 154 -0.66 25.30 -8.92
N PRO A 155 -0.31 25.07 -10.21
CA PRO A 155 0.91 24.34 -10.58
C PRO A 155 2.19 25.16 -10.47
N LEU A 156 2.10 26.45 -10.16
CA LEU A 156 3.26 27.28 -9.91
C LEU A 156 4.01 26.80 -8.65
N ASP A 157 5.32 26.99 -8.64
CA ASP A 157 6.14 26.77 -7.45
C ASP A 157 6.58 28.13 -6.91
N LYS A 158 5.96 28.52 -5.80
CA LYS A 158 6.16 29.80 -5.13
C LYS A 158 6.03 29.58 -3.63
N HIS A 159 6.92 30.23 -2.88
CA HIS A 159 6.84 30.38 -1.43
C HIS A 159 5.57 31.12 -0.97
N ASP A 160 5.19 30.86 0.28
CA ASP A 160 4.35 31.79 1.04
C ASP A 160 5.23 32.78 1.82
N TYR A 161 5.05 34.09 1.61
CA TYR A 161 5.98 35.11 2.14
C TYR A 161 5.76 35.42 3.62
N ASP A 162 4.62 35.06 4.19
CA ASP A 162 4.29 35.38 5.58
C ASP A 162 3.50 34.20 6.20
N PRO A 163 4.21 33.26 6.87
CA PRO A 163 3.61 32.09 7.50
C PRO A 163 2.42 32.48 8.39
N GLY A 164 1.20 32.17 7.94
CA GLY A 164 -0.03 32.49 8.65
C GLY A 164 -0.70 33.84 8.33
N ASP A 165 -0.32 34.55 7.26
CA ASP A 165 -0.99 35.76 6.74
C ASP A 165 -2.25 35.46 5.89
N GLY A 166 -2.37 34.20 5.43
CA GLY A 166 -3.54 33.68 4.75
C GLY A 166 -3.53 33.77 3.22
N VAL A 167 -2.37 33.83 2.53
CA VAL A 167 -2.36 33.71 1.05
C VAL A 167 -2.33 32.25 0.55
N CYS A 168 -2.09 31.26 1.42
CA CYS A 168 -2.67 29.90 1.31
C CYS A 168 -4.04 29.82 2.05
N SER A 169 -4.99 30.73 1.79
CA SER A 169 -6.33 30.61 2.39
C SER A 169 -7.43 31.30 1.57
N ILE A 170 -8.55 30.61 1.39
CA ILE A 170 -9.85 31.29 1.53
C ILE A 170 -10.47 31.12 2.94
N THR A 171 -9.88 30.33 3.84
CA THR A 171 -9.84 30.58 5.30
C THR A 171 -8.89 29.58 5.98
N LYS A 172 -8.20 30.00 7.06
CA LYS A 172 -7.35 29.15 7.91
C LYS A 172 -8.06 27.85 8.30
N PRO A 173 -7.34 26.72 8.47
CA PRO A 173 -7.88 25.57 9.19
C PRO A 173 -8.32 26.03 10.59
N LEU A 174 -9.55 25.72 10.99
CA LEU A 174 -10.05 26.02 12.33
C LEU A 174 -9.14 25.32 13.35
N THR A 175 -8.56 26.10 14.27
CA THR A 175 -7.75 25.53 15.34
C THR A 175 -8.64 25.08 16.50
N LEU A 176 -8.24 24.05 17.24
CA LEU A 176 -8.96 23.64 18.46
C LEU A 176 -9.09 24.79 19.49
N THR A 177 -8.18 25.78 19.42
CA THR A 177 -8.17 27.00 20.23
C THR A 177 -9.25 28.00 19.86
N ASP A 178 -9.84 27.92 18.67
CA ASP A 178 -10.99 28.76 18.28
C ASP A 178 -12.30 28.34 18.99
N PHE A 179 -12.27 27.24 19.75
CA PHE A 179 -13.41 26.67 20.47
C PHE A 179 -13.38 26.88 21.99
N VAL A 180 -12.42 27.64 22.54
CA VAL A 180 -12.31 27.81 24.00
C VAL A 180 -12.31 29.29 24.41
N THR A 181 -13.51 29.88 24.46
CA THR A 181 -13.83 30.86 25.50
C THR A 181 -15.28 30.72 25.96
N VAL A 182 -15.54 29.68 26.76
CA VAL A 182 -16.51 29.81 27.85
C VAL A 182 -15.81 29.29 29.11
N PRO A 183 -15.48 30.14 30.09
CA PRO A 183 -14.91 29.68 31.34
C PRO A 183 -16.00 28.93 32.11
N VAL A 184 -16.00 27.61 32.03
CA VAL A 184 -16.76 26.78 32.97
C VAL A 184 -15.89 26.62 34.23
N PRO A 185 -16.37 27.01 35.42
CA PRO A 185 -15.61 26.82 36.65
C PRO A 185 -15.47 25.32 36.92
N ILE A 186 -14.23 24.81 36.86
CA ILE A 186 -13.90 23.45 37.24
C ILE A 186 -14.09 23.33 38.76
N PRO A 187 -14.97 22.45 39.27
CA PRO A 187 -14.95 22.10 40.69
C PRO A 187 -13.69 21.28 40.96
N ALA A 188 -12.95 21.64 42.00
CA ALA A 188 -11.71 20.96 42.40
C ALA A 188 -11.91 19.43 42.50
N MET A 189 -11.14 18.67 41.72
CA MET A 189 -11.06 17.22 41.83
C MET A 189 -10.13 16.80 42.99
N ASP A 190 -10.55 15.75 43.69
CA ASP A 190 -9.95 15.13 44.88
C ASP A 190 -8.50 14.62 44.63
N PRO A 191 -7.49 14.97 45.46
CA PRO A 191 -6.08 14.58 45.25
C PRO A 191 -5.73 13.09 45.41
N LYS A 192 -6.68 12.15 45.45
CA LYS A 192 -6.43 10.75 45.84
C LYS A 192 -6.21 9.74 44.71
N ILE A 193 -6.04 10.15 43.45
CA ILE A 193 -5.77 9.21 42.34
C ILE A 193 -4.36 9.41 41.76
N PHE A 194 -3.35 9.39 42.64
CA PHE A 194 -1.93 9.29 42.27
C PHE A 194 -1.19 8.46 43.31
N SER A 195 -1.42 7.14 43.34
CA SER A 195 -0.58 6.23 44.12
C SER A 195 -0.70 4.77 43.66
N GLU A 196 -0.39 4.47 42.40
CA GLU A 196 -0.06 3.11 41.98
C GLU A 196 0.60 3.17 40.60
N PHE A 197 1.93 3.29 40.58
CA PHE A 197 2.88 2.81 39.54
C PHE A 197 4.26 3.40 39.87
N GLN A 198 4.86 2.89 40.95
CA GLN A 198 6.31 2.94 41.15
C GLN A 198 6.79 1.50 41.30
N VAL A 199 7.67 1.06 40.41
CA VAL A 199 8.62 -0.01 40.73
C VAL A 199 10.03 0.45 40.33
N PRO A 200 11.05 0.27 41.18
CA PRO A 200 12.39 0.83 41.03
C PRO A 200 13.41 -0.17 40.44
N LEU A 201 14.57 0.34 40.02
CA LEU A 201 15.84 -0.41 39.91
C LEU A 201 16.82 0.20 40.95
N PRO A 202 17.82 -0.51 41.56
CA PRO A 202 18.64 -1.59 40.96
C PRO A 202 19.12 -2.73 41.92
N GLY A 203 19.69 -3.80 41.32
CA GLY A 203 20.70 -4.65 41.98
C GLY A 203 20.36 -6.14 42.11
N LYS A 204 20.87 -6.98 41.20
CA LYS A 204 21.32 -8.36 41.47
C LYS A 204 22.15 -8.93 40.33
N THR A 205 23.24 -9.58 40.72
CA THR A 205 24.27 -10.25 39.93
C THR A 205 23.85 -11.68 39.59
N THR A 206 23.45 -11.95 38.34
CA THR A 206 23.52 -13.24 37.62
C THR A 206 22.94 -13.05 36.22
N PRO A 207 23.52 -13.65 35.15
CA PRO A 207 23.05 -13.43 33.80
C PRO A 207 21.79 -14.28 33.54
N PRO A 208 20.66 -13.70 33.08
CA PRO A 208 19.49 -14.48 32.74
C PRO A 208 19.74 -15.32 31.47
N ARG A 209 19.25 -16.55 31.52
CA ARG A 209 19.41 -17.57 30.47
C ARG A 209 18.50 -17.29 29.28
N LYS A 210 19.07 -17.59 28.12
CA LYS A 210 18.52 -17.86 26.78
C LYS A 210 17.07 -18.42 26.74
N THR A 211 16.04 -17.56 26.86
CA THR A 211 14.63 -17.84 26.47
C THR A 211 13.73 -16.58 26.40
N GLU A 212 14.24 -15.42 25.95
CA GLU A 212 13.44 -14.17 25.86
C GLU A 212 13.66 -13.38 24.55
N LEU A 213 13.82 -14.06 23.41
CA LEU A 213 13.93 -13.40 22.10
C LEU A 213 13.12 -14.09 20.99
N GLN A 214 12.08 -14.82 21.35
CA GLN A 214 11.09 -15.35 20.39
C GLN A 214 9.71 -15.03 20.95
N ASN A 215 8.88 -14.40 20.13
CA ASN A 215 7.53 -13.88 20.42
C ASN A 215 7.45 -12.39 20.79
N ILE A 216 8.13 -11.52 20.04
CA ILE A 216 7.49 -10.24 19.70
C ILE A 216 6.58 -10.56 18.51
N ASP A 217 5.36 -10.93 18.86
CA ASP A 217 4.22 -10.98 17.98
C ASP A 217 3.96 -9.56 17.42
N LEU A 218 3.97 -9.45 16.09
CA LEU A 218 3.67 -8.21 15.36
C LEU A 218 2.15 -7.91 15.32
N GLY A 219 1.32 -8.62 16.08
CA GLY A 219 -0.08 -8.27 16.34
C GLY A 219 -0.30 -6.97 17.14
N ARG A 220 0.75 -6.32 17.65
CA ARG A 220 0.61 -5.15 18.54
C ARG A 220 0.37 -3.78 17.89
N PHE A 221 0.18 -3.71 16.58
CA PHE A 221 -0.44 -2.53 15.96
C PHE A 221 -1.96 -2.62 15.85
N ASN A 222 -2.57 -3.78 16.12
CA ASN A 222 -4.02 -3.89 16.33
C ASN A 222 -4.42 -3.82 17.82
N ASP A 223 -3.45 -3.81 18.74
CA ASP A 223 -3.66 -3.79 20.20
C ASP A 223 -3.11 -2.54 20.90
N LEU A 224 -2.75 -1.48 20.16
CA LEU A 224 -3.14 -0.15 20.64
C LEU A 224 -4.63 -0.04 20.40
N GLY A 225 -5.39 -0.66 21.30
CA GLY A 225 -6.69 -0.17 21.68
C GLY A 225 -6.52 1.27 22.14
N LEU A 226 -6.47 2.20 21.17
CA LEU A 226 -7.39 3.31 21.22
C LEU A 226 -8.77 2.67 21.37
N GLN A 227 -9.11 2.30 22.62
CA GLN A 227 -10.40 2.69 23.11
C GLN A 227 -10.44 4.18 22.83
N ILE A 228 -10.98 4.54 21.67
CA ILE A 228 -11.72 5.77 21.55
C ILE A 228 -12.67 5.62 22.75
N PRO A 229 -12.49 6.37 23.85
CA PRO A 229 -13.55 6.41 24.83
C PRO A 229 -14.82 6.68 24.03
N PRO A 230 -15.98 6.11 24.35
CA PRO A 230 -17.22 6.56 23.74
C PRO A 230 -17.40 8.02 24.15
N GLN A 231 -16.74 8.92 23.41
CA GLN A 231 -17.15 10.26 23.16
C GLN A 231 -18.36 10.04 22.26
N ALA A 232 -19.47 9.67 22.90
CA ALA A 232 -20.66 10.44 22.69
C ALA A 232 -20.33 11.90 23.08
N SER A 233 -19.44 12.55 22.32
CA SER A 233 -19.45 13.97 22.22
C SER A 233 -20.71 14.23 21.45
N ARG A 234 -21.75 14.72 22.15
CA ARG A 234 -22.72 15.58 21.49
C ARG A 234 -21.90 16.47 20.56
N ILE A 235 -22.08 16.33 19.26
CA ILE A 235 -21.75 17.39 18.33
C ILE A 235 -22.45 18.60 18.95
N PRO A 236 -21.73 19.64 19.39
CA PRO A 236 -22.39 20.85 19.87
C PRO A 236 -23.47 21.21 18.86
N ASP A 237 -24.69 21.51 19.29
CA ASP A 237 -25.82 21.79 18.38
C ASP A 237 -25.52 23.01 17.45
N ASP A 238 -24.36 23.65 17.60
CA ASP A 238 -23.78 24.74 16.83
C ASP A 238 -22.50 24.38 16.03
N PHE A 239 -22.08 23.11 15.91
CA PHE A 239 -20.96 22.73 15.04
C PHE A 239 -21.34 22.97 13.57
N LYS A 240 -20.92 24.11 13.05
CA LYS A 240 -20.93 24.37 11.60
C LYS A 240 -19.73 23.69 10.99
N ALA A 241 -19.99 22.72 10.11
CA ALA A 241 -18.96 22.13 9.28
C ALA A 241 -18.17 23.25 8.56
N PRO A 242 -16.83 23.15 8.47
CA PRO A 242 -16.03 24.15 7.78
C PRO A 242 -16.48 24.26 6.31
N PRO A 243 -16.46 25.47 5.73
CA PRO A 243 -16.86 25.66 4.33
C PRO A 243 -15.91 24.95 3.38
N ILE A 244 -16.42 24.37 2.29
CA ILE A 244 -15.62 23.73 1.24
C ILE A 244 -14.78 24.78 0.50
N TYR A 245 -13.47 24.56 0.44
CA TYR A 245 -12.55 25.46 -0.26
C TYR A 245 -12.18 24.92 -1.65
N THR A 246 -12.59 25.63 -2.70
CA THR A 246 -12.32 25.26 -4.10
C THR A 246 -11.22 26.11 -4.75
N LYS A 247 -10.79 27.20 -4.11
CA LYS A 247 -9.58 27.96 -4.49
C LYS A 247 -8.40 27.41 -3.69
N GLY A 248 -7.37 26.94 -4.38
CA GLY A 248 -6.18 26.35 -3.78
C GLY A 248 -4.94 27.21 -3.94
N CYS A 249 -3.85 26.80 -3.32
CA CYS A 249 -2.54 27.44 -3.40
C CYS A 249 -1.51 26.56 -4.13
N THR A 250 -0.25 27.00 -4.16
CA THR A 250 0.86 26.22 -4.72
C THR A 250 1.25 25.10 -3.74
N LEU A 251 1.87 24.04 -4.25
CA LEU A 251 2.27 22.90 -3.40
C LEU A 251 3.27 23.31 -2.32
N ARG A 252 4.25 24.15 -2.68
CA ARG A 252 5.26 24.65 -1.73
C ARG A 252 4.63 25.47 -0.61
N ALA A 253 3.82 26.47 -0.95
CA ALA A 253 3.13 27.28 0.04
C ALA A 253 2.27 26.42 0.99
N ALA A 254 1.55 25.42 0.46
CA ALA A 254 0.75 24.52 1.29
C ALA A 254 1.59 23.71 2.29
N ILE A 255 2.77 23.24 1.87
CA ILE A 255 3.69 22.50 2.74
C ILE A 255 4.34 23.43 3.78
N GLU A 256 4.76 24.63 3.38
CA GLU A 256 5.36 25.63 4.27
C GLU A 256 4.39 26.06 5.37
N GLU A 257 3.13 26.33 5.01
CA GLU A 257 2.06 26.58 5.97
C GLU A 257 1.79 25.35 6.84
N ALA A 258 1.70 24.15 6.27
CA ALA A 258 1.48 22.94 7.05
C ALA A 258 2.59 22.69 8.10
N ASN A 259 3.84 23.01 7.76
CA ASN A 259 4.97 22.94 8.69
C ASN A 259 4.87 23.95 9.84
N ALA A 260 4.17 25.07 9.66
CA ALA A 260 4.00 26.10 10.68
C ALA A 260 2.92 25.77 11.73
N TYR A 261 2.04 24.81 11.45
CA TYR A 261 0.93 24.44 12.33
C TYR A 261 1.21 23.17 13.14
N PRO A 262 0.82 23.14 14.44
CA PRO A 262 0.94 21.95 15.26
C PRO A 262 -0.07 20.87 14.84
N GLY A 263 0.29 19.61 15.08
CA GLY A 263 -0.54 18.46 14.73
C GLY A 263 -0.45 18.06 13.26
N THR A 264 -1.05 16.93 12.92
CA THR A 264 -0.99 16.38 11.56
C THR A 264 -1.85 17.20 10.60
N GLN A 265 -1.22 17.76 9.57
CA GLN A 265 -1.93 18.50 8.51
C GLN A 265 -2.25 17.60 7.32
N SER A 266 -3.33 17.92 6.60
CA SER A 266 -3.75 17.23 5.38
C SER A 266 -3.74 18.15 4.18
N ILE A 267 -3.12 17.70 3.09
CA ILE A 267 -2.99 18.41 1.82
C ILE A 267 -3.59 17.54 0.72
N LEU A 268 -4.48 18.11 -0.08
CA LEU A 268 -4.98 17.49 -1.31
C LEU A 268 -4.39 18.19 -2.53
N VAL A 269 -3.79 17.42 -3.43
CA VAL A 269 -3.18 17.92 -4.67
C VAL A 269 -4.03 17.52 -5.88
N ASP A 270 -4.55 18.52 -6.61
CA ASP A 270 -5.38 18.32 -7.79
C ASP A 270 -4.55 17.92 -9.02
N GLY A 271 -4.53 16.63 -9.37
CA GLY A 271 -3.83 16.08 -10.54
C GLY A 271 -4.30 16.62 -11.88
N ARG A 272 -5.52 17.17 -11.97
CA ARG A 272 -6.00 17.85 -13.19
C ARG A 272 -5.20 19.12 -13.51
N LYS A 273 -4.35 19.57 -12.57
CA LYS A 273 -3.43 20.71 -12.72
C LYS A 273 -1.98 20.29 -12.92
N SER A 274 -1.70 18.98 -12.97
CA SER A 274 -0.37 18.42 -13.17
C SER A 274 0.27 18.87 -14.51
N PRO A 275 1.61 18.98 -14.59
CA PRO A 275 2.61 18.75 -13.54
C PRO A 275 2.85 19.96 -12.63
N PHE A 276 3.13 19.66 -11.36
CA PHE A 276 3.63 20.62 -10.36
C PHE A 276 5.15 20.66 -10.45
N LYS A 277 5.68 21.69 -11.13
CA LYS A 277 7.10 21.79 -11.47
C LYS A 277 7.85 22.55 -10.39
N LEU A 278 8.82 21.92 -9.75
CA LEU A 278 9.67 22.59 -8.77
C LEU A 278 10.69 23.51 -9.46
N THR A 279 10.74 24.76 -9.02
CA THR A 279 11.66 25.79 -9.49
C THR A 279 12.47 26.42 -8.35
N GLU A 280 12.01 26.28 -7.11
CA GLU A 280 12.62 26.86 -5.90
C GLU A 280 13.35 25.81 -5.05
N GLY A 281 13.51 24.59 -5.58
CA GLY A 281 14.23 23.49 -4.93
C GLY A 281 13.32 22.40 -4.39
N GLN A 282 13.82 21.60 -3.45
CA GLN A 282 13.07 20.51 -2.83
C GLN A 282 11.93 21.04 -1.94
N LEU A 283 10.96 20.18 -1.63
CA LEU A 283 9.91 20.46 -0.66
C LEU A 283 10.30 19.86 0.70
N ASP A 284 10.45 20.71 1.71
CA ASP A 284 10.84 20.29 3.06
C ASP A 284 9.60 19.95 3.90
N ILE A 285 9.59 18.77 4.51
CA ILE A 285 8.55 18.31 5.43
C ILE A 285 9.17 18.11 6.81
N THR A 286 8.75 18.93 7.77
CA THR A 286 9.32 18.99 9.13
C THR A 286 8.29 18.78 10.23
N THR A 287 7.01 18.61 9.88
CA THR A 287 5.94 18.25 10.81
C THR A 287 5.15 17.05 10.27
N PRO A 288 4.39 16.34 11.14
CA PRO A 288 3.51 15.27 10.70
C PRO A 288 2.51 15.76 9.65
N MET A 289 2.36 15.02 8.55
CA MET A 289 1.60 15.48 7.39
C MET A 289 1.05 14.32 6.56
N THR A 290 -0.11 14.53 5.95
CA THR A 290 -0.67 13.67 4.91
C THR A 290 -0.82 14.46 3.62
N ILE A 291 -0.17 14.03 2.54
CA ILE A 291 -0.34 14.56 1.18
C ILE A 291 -1.03 13.49 0.33
N LYS A 292 -2.21 13.83 -0.19
CA LYS A 292 -3.01 12.96 -1.05
C LYS A 292 -3.12 13.57 -2.44
N GLY A 293 -2.81 12.80 -3.47
CA GLY A 293 -3.05 13.17 -4.84
C GLY A 293 -4.43 12.72 -5.31
N TYR A 294 -5.12 13.61 -6.02
CA TYR A 294 -6.30 13.27 -6.81
C TYR A 294 -5.87 13.09 -8.27
N GLU A 295 -6.20 11.97 -8.91
CA GLU A 295 -5.74 11.63 -10.27
C GLU A 295 -4.21 11.65 -10.44
N MET A 296 -3.47 11.14 -9.46
CA MET A 296 -2.02 10.91 -9.52
C MET A 296 -1.17 12.10 -10.04
N PRO A 297 -1.19 13.27 -9.37
CA PRO A 297 -0.40 14.44 -9.76
C PRO A 297 1.09 14.11 -9.85
N VAL A 298 1.69 14.49 -10.98
CA VAL A 298 3.15 14.53 -11.14
C VAL A 298 3.72 15.74 -10.38
N ILE A 299 4.59 15.45 -9.41
CA ILE A 299 5.46 16.42 -8.72
C ILE A 299 6.86 16.26 -9.30
N ASP A 300 7.26 17.27 -10.06
CA ASP A 300 8.37 17.17 -11.01
C ASP A 300 9.52 18.09 -10.58
N ALA A 301 10.58 17.49 -10.04
CA ALA A 301 11.76 18.22 -9.58
C ALA A 301 12.71 18.63 -10.72
N ARG A 302 12.42 18.26 -11.97
CA ARG A 302 13.11 18.73 -13.19
C ARG A 302 14.63 18.53 -13.17
N LYS A 303 15.13 17.56 -12.41
CA LYS A 303 16.55 17.31 -12.17
C LYS A 303 17.30 18.51 -11.57
N ALA A 304 16.59 19.38 -10.85
CA ALA A 304 17.14 20.58 -10.24
C ALA A 304 17.30 20.46 -8.71
N SER A 305 16.62 19.50 -8.09
CA SER A 305 16.64 19.23 -6.65
C SER A 305 16.08 17.84 -6.36
N ARG A 306 16.06 17.45 -5.08
CA ARG A 306 15.11 16.43 -4.60
C ARG A 306 13.67 16.86 -4.86
N VAL A 307 12.75 15.89 -4.84
CA VAL A 307 11.32 16.18 -4.73
C VAL A 307 11.00 16.54 -3.28
N PHE A 308 11.28 15.63 -2.34
CA PHE A 308 10.99 15.78 -0.91
C PHE A 308 12.23 15.59 -0.03
N TYR A 309 12.30 16.37 1.04
CA TYR A 309 13.19 16.13 2.16
C TYR A 309 12.37 16.04 3.44
N VAL A 310 12.37 14.86 4.05
CA VAL A 310 11.57 14.53 5.23
C VAL A 310 12.48 14.42 6.44
N ASP A 311 12.30 15.32 7.40
CA ASP A 311 13.18 15.45 8.57
C ASP A 311 12.36 15.50 9.86
N GLY A 312 12.47 14.45 10.69
CA GLY A 312 11.75 14.37 11.96
C GLY A 312 12.34 15.25 13.07
N GLY A 313 13.47 15.92 12.84
CA GLY A 313 14.13 16.76 13.85
C GLY A 313 14.57 15.98 15.10
N GLY A 314 14.63 14.65 15.03
CA GLY A 314 14.94 13.75 16.14
C GLY A 314 13.73 13.23 16.91
N ALA A 315 12.52 13.73 16.63
CA ALA A 315 11.27 13.20 17.17
C ALA A 315 10.62 12.22 16.18
N SER A 316 9.76 11.33 16.70
CA SER A 316 8.95 10.46 15.83
C SER A 316 7.93 11.32 15.07
N MET A 317 8.02 11.29 13.74
CA MET A 317 7.18 12.07 12.82
C MET A 317 6.65 11.16 11.72
N ILE A 318 5.33 11.07 11.57
CA ILE A 318 4.71 10.27 10.51
C ILE A 318 4.32 11.18 9.35
N VAL A 319 4.77 10.81 8.15
CA VAL A 319 4.39 11.45 6.89
C VAL A 319 3.74 10.43 5.98
N ASN A 320 2.54 10.72 5.50
CA ASN A 320 1.81 9.87 4.57
C ASN A 320 1.74 10.54 3.20
N LEU A 321 2.27 9.88 2.17
CA LEU A 321 2.17 10.28 0.78
C LEU A 321 1.33 9.25 0.03
N SER A 322 0.26 9.68 -0.64
CA SER A 322 -0.63 8.75 -1.35
C SER A 322 -1.08 9.29 -2.70
N GLY A 323 -1.12 8.43 -3.72
CA GLY A 323 -1.58 8.82 -5.05
C GLY A 323 -0.69 9.86 -5.72
N LEU A 324 0.65 9.81 -5.58
CA LEU A 324 1.57 10.82 -6.14
C LEU A 324 2.55 10.19 -7.15
N ASP A 325 2.89 10.94 -8.20
CA ASP A 325 4.03 10.61 -9.08
C ASP A 325 5.19 11.58 -8.80
N MET A 326 6.19 11.10 -8.05
CA MET A 326 7.35 11.85 -7.59
C MET A 326 8.51 11.63 -8.55
N ALA A 327 8.74 12.61 -9.42
CA ALA A 327 9.51 12.40 -10.64
C ALA A 327 10.73 13.32 -10.75
N ARG A 328 11.78 12.77 -11.36
CA ARG A 328 12.95 13.49 -11.87
C ARG A 328 13.64 14.33 -10.79
N GLY A 329 13.81 13.78 -9.60
CA GLY A 329 14.65 14.37 -8.56
C GLY A 329 16.12 14.17 -8.87
N GLU A 330 16.94 15.20 -8.69
CA GLU A 330 18.40 15.08 -8.79
C GLU A 330 19.08 15.79 -7.62
N ALA A 331 19.83 15.03 -6.84
CA ALA A 331 20.61 15.56 -5.73
C ALA A 331 22.07 15.74 -6.19
N PHE A 332 22.56 16.99 -6.24
CA PHE A 332 23.91 17.33 -6.70
C PHE A 332 25.02 16.61 -5.91
N SER A 333 26.22 16.54 -6.49
CA SER A 333 27.35 15.76 -5.97
C SER A 333 27.59 15.92 -4.47
N GLY A 334 27.42 14.81 -3.74
CA GLY A 334 27.53 14.72 -2.28
C GLY A 334 26.20 14.59 -1.54
N ALA A 335 25.09 15.01 -2.16
CA ALA A 335 23.75 14.86 -1.61
C ALA A 335 23.20 13.42 -1.82
N ARG A 336 22.20 13.06 -1.00
CA ARG A 336 21.61 11.72 -0.91
C ARG A 336 20.11 11.78 -1.15
N GLY A 337 19.53 10.69 -1.65
CA GLY A 337 18.12 10.60 -2.04
C GLY A 337 17.86 11.43 -3.29
N GLY A 338 17.61 10.79 -4.45
CA GLY A 338 17.35 11.55 -5.67
C GLY A 338 15.97 12.17 -5.65
N ALA A 339 14.93 11.37 -5.42
CA ALA A 339 13.58 11.87 -5.23
C ALA A 339 13.36 12.29 -3.77
N ILE A 340 13.67 11.39 -2.84
CA ILE A 340 13.29 11.52 -1.43
C ILE A 340 14.47 11.18 -0.53
N GLN A 341 14.68 12.02 0.48
CA GLN A 341 15.53 11.68 1.62
C GLN A 341 14.70 11.69 2.90
N VAL A 342 14.83 10.63 3.71
CA VAL A 342 14.17 10.45 5.02
C VAL A 342 15.24 10.42 6.10
N ASN A 343 15.08 11.27 7.13
CA ASN A 343 16.13 11.52 8.11
C ASN A 343 15.58 11.73 9.53
N ASN A 344 16.45 11.59 10.52
CA ASN A 344 16.24 11.98 11.92
C ASN A 344 14.92 11.47 12.53
N ASN A 345 14.74 10.15 12.56
CA ASN A 345 13.57 9.45 13.12
C ASN A 345 12.21 9.74 12.44
N ALA A 346 12.23 10.25 11.21
CA ALA A 346 11.01 10.33 10.40
C ALA A 346 10.56 8.95 9.92
N TYR A 347 9.25 8.72 9.93
CA TYR A 347 8.58 7.54 9.39
C TYR A 347 7.75 7.93 8.16
N LEU A 348 8.20 7.52 6.98
CA LEU A 348 7.54 7.82 5.72
C LEU A 348 6.68 6.64 5.27
N GLN A 349 5.40 6.89 5.01
CA GLN A 349 4.50 5.95 4.33
C GLN A 349 4.21 6.46 2.93
N ILE A 350 4.42 5.59 1.93
CA ILE A 350 4.11 5.84 0.52
C ILE A 350 3.14 4.77 0.05
N THR A 351 1.98 5.20 -0.43
CA THR A 351 0.89 4.30 -0.85
C THR A 351 0.37 4.67 -2.23
N ASP A 352 0.09 3.70 -3.10
CA ASP A 352 -0.51 3.93 -4.44
C ASP A 352 0.24 5.02 -5.24
N SER A 353 1.58 4.99 -5.23
CA SER A 353 2.42 6.09 -5.72
C SER A 353 3.62 5.61 -6.53
N ILE A 354 4.23 6.53 -7.28
CA ILE A 354 5.38 6.28 -8.14
C ILE A 354 6.55 7.16 -7.70
N VAL A 355 7.75 6.57 -7.56
CA VAL A 355 9.03 7.29 -7.41
C VAL A 355 9.91 6.95 -8.60
N ARG A 356 10.21 7.95 -9.45
CA ARG A 356 10.88 7.65 -10.73
C ARG A 356 11.89 8.66 -11.25
N GLU A 357 12.71 8.16 -12.18
CA GLU A 357 13.64 8.94 -13.00
C GLU A 357 14.58 9.84 -12.20
N SER A 358 14.86 9.44 -10.96
CA SER A 358 15.61 10.24 -10.02
C SER A 358 17.06 9.78 -9.89
N ARG A 359 17.94 10.70 -9.49
CA ARG A 359 19.39 10.45 -9.40
C ARG A 359 19.99 11.05 -8.13
N ALA A 360 20.85 10.28 -7.48
CA ALA A 360 21.71 10.74 -6.40
C ALA A 360 22.96 9.85 -6.32
N ASN A 361 23.93 10.20 -5.46
CA ASN A 361 25.05 9.30 -5.18
C ASN A 361 24.64 8.06 -4.37
N PHE A 362 23.58 8.18 -3.56
CA PHE A 362 23.09 7.15 -2.64
C PHE A 362 21.57 7.23 -2.59
N GLY A 363 20.89 6.10 -2.81
CA GLY A 363 19.43 6.08 -2.91
C GLY A 363 18.96 6.89 -4.11
N GLY A 364 19.12 6.36 -5.33
CA GLY A 364 18.77 7.08 -6.56
C GLY A 364 17.32 7.56 -6.56
N GLY A 365 16.40 6.75 -6.05
CA GLY A 365 15.04 7.15 -5.71
C GLY A 365 14.95 7.66 -4.28
N ILE A 366 15.07 6.74 -3.32
CA ILE A 366 14.83 6.99 -1.89
C ILE A 366 16.08 6.65 -1.08
N TYR A 367 16.42 7.53 -0.14
CA TYR A 367 17.52 7.33 0.80
C TYR A 367 17.08 7.52 2.25
N LEU A 368 17.43 6.56 3.11
CA LEU A 368 17.11 6.57 4.55
C LEU A 368 18.38 6.55 5.39
N GLN A 369 18.40 7.35 6.47
CA GLN A 369 19.49 7.38 7.46
C GLN A 369 19.00 7.89 8.82
N ASN A 370 19.84 7.74 9.86
CA ASN A 370 19.62 8.30 11.21
C ASN A 370 18.23 7.96 11.79
N GLY A 371 17.85 6.68 11.71
CA GLY A 371 16.54 6.21 12.17
C GLY A 371 15.37 6.58 11.26
N GLY A 372 15.62 7.07 10.05
CA GLY A 372 14.59 7.23 9.03
C GLY A 372 14.05 5.87 8.58
N ASP A 373 12.72 5.75 8.53
CA ASP A 373 12.00 4.52 8.20
C ASP A 373 11.06 4.71 7.00
N LEU A 374 10.78 3.61 6.28
CA LEU A 374 9.88 3.59 5.12
C LEU A 374 8.90 2.43 5.19
N ARG A 375 7.64 2.72 4.85
CA ARG A 375 6.65 1.73 4.43
C ARG A 375 6.16 2.09 3.03
N LEU A 376 6.42 1.20 2.08
CA LEU A 376 6.02 1.32 0.67
C LEU A 376 4.92 0.28 0.41
N ILE A 377 3.73 0.74 0.00
CA ILE A 377 2.54 -0.09 -0.19
C ILE A 377 1.97 0.17 -1.58
N ARG A 378 1.71 -0.88 -2.37
CA ARG A 378 1.12 -0.75 -3.71
C ARG A 378 1.75 0.39 -4.51
N SER A 379 3.08 0.46 -4.49
CA SER A 379 3.81 1.57 -5.09
C SER A 379 4.97 1.08 -5.95
N ALA A 380 5.40 1.93 -6.88
CA ALA A 380 6.50 1.63 -7.79
C ALA A 380 7.71 2.54 -7.55
N VAL A 381 8.90 1.93 -7.49
CA VAL A 381 10.19 2.65 -7.50
C VAL A 381 10.94 2.23 -8.76
N ARG A 382 11.03 3.13 -9.74
CA ARG A 382 11.53 2.78 -11.08
C ARG A 382 12.41 3.80 -11.77
N ASP A 383 13.25 3.34 -12.69
CA ASP A 383 14.09 4.21 -13.53
C ASP A 383 15.01 5.14 -12.74
N ASN A 384 15.36 4.77 -11.50
CA ASN A 384 16.20 5.59 -10.64
C ASN A 384 17.66 5.16 -10.71
N VAL A 385 18.57 6.11 -10.51
CA VAL A 385 20.01 5.90 -10.66
C VAL A 385 20.79 6.34 -9.44
N ALA A 386 21.48 5.40 -8.79
CA ALA A 386 22.50 5.69 -7.79
C ALA A 386 23.89 5.79 -8.45
N GLY A 387 24.35 7.02 -8.67
CA GLY A 387 25.66 7.34 -9.22
C GLY A 387 25.63 8.48 -10.23
N HIS A 388 26.73 9.22 -10.33
CA HIS A 388 26.97 10.21 -11.37
C HIS A 388 28.02 9.69 -12.37
N PRO A 389 27.90 9.98 -13.68
CA PRO A 389 28.88 9.61 -14.69
C PRO A 389 30.33 9.96 -14.29
N GLU A 390 30.54 11.11 -13.65
CA GLU A 390 31.86 11.52 -13.13
C GLU A 390 32.36 10.70 -11.93
N SER A 391 31.47 10.03 -11.19
CA SER A 391 31.78 9.29 -9.96
C SER A 391 32.18 7.83 -10.19
N PHE A 392 32.09 7.31 -11.42
CA PHE A 392 32.51 5.93 -11.75
C PHE A 392 34.02 5.79 -11.99
N GLY A 393 34.77 6.89 -12.04
CA GLY A 393 36.22 6.89 -12.35
C GLY A 393 37.17 6.92 -11.15
N GLY A 394 36.70 7.24 -9.94
CA GLY A 394 37.50 7.20 -8.71
C GLY A 394 37.30 5.87 -8.00
N GLY A 395 38.38 5.21 -7.56
CA GLY A 395 38.39 3.84 -6.99
C GLY A 395 37.55 3.56 -5.74
N GLY A 396 36.60 4.42 -5.37
CA GLY A 396 35.58 4.21 -4.34
C GLY A 396 34.22 3.85 -4.93
N VAL A 397 34.07 2.60 -5.37
CA VAL A 397 32.85 1.96 -5.89
C VAL A 397 31.83 1.78 -4.75
N THR A 398 31.26 2.88 -4.24
CA THR A 398 30.47 2.90 -2.99
C THR A 398 28.99 3.22 -3.16
N GLN A 399 28.56 3.70 -4.33
CA GLN A 399 27.17 4.11 -4.59
C GLN A 399 26.22 2.91 -4.48
N ARG A 400 25.06 3.14 -3.84
CA ARG A 400 24.17 2.07 -3.39
C ARG A 400 22.71 2.42 -3.59
N GLY A 401 21.92 1.39 -3.90
CA GLY A 401 20.45 1.45 -3.94
C GLY A 401 19.96 2.36 -5.04
N GLY A 402 19.86 1.86 -6.26
CA GLY A 402 19.38 2.65 -7.40
C GLY A 402 17.96 3.11 -7.16
N GLY A 403 17.09 2.19 -6.71
CA GLY A 403 15.77 2.50 -6.20
C GLY A 403 15.84 3.02 -4.76
N ILE A 404 16.12 2.13 -3.81
CA ILE A 404 16.09 2.44 -2.37
C ILE A 404 17.41 2.08 -1.71
N TYR A 405 17.93 2.98 -0.89
CA TYR A 405 19.04 2.68 0.03
C TYR A 405 18.64 2.93 1.48
N ASN A 406 18.55 1.84 2.24
CA ASN A 406 18.38 1.81 3.69
C ASN A 406 19.73 1.80 4.41
N LEU A 407 20.08 2.86 5.12
CA LEU A 407 21.21 2.90 6.04
C LEU A 407 20.71 2.89 7.49
N GLU A 408 20.74 1.69 8.09
CA GLU A 408 20.40 1.45 9.52
C GLU A 408 18.95 1.80 9.93
N GLY A 409 18.04 2.00 8.99
CA GLY A 409 16.60 2.17 9.24
C GLY A 409 15.81 0.86 9.07
N THR A 410 14.49 1.00 9.09
CA THR A 410 13.51 -0.06 8.84
C THR A 410 12.73 0.22 7.57
N VAL A 411 12.70 -0.75 6.66
CA VAL A 411 11.98 -0.66 5.38
C VAL A 411 11.02 -1.84 5.22
N TYR A 412 9.76 -1.53 4.92
CA TYR A 412 8.74 -2.48 4.49
C TYR A 412 8.34 -2.18 3.04
N ILE A 413 8.38 -3.19 2.17
CA ILE A 413 7.95 -3.13 0.77
C ILE A 413 6.87 -4.18 0.60
N ILE A 414 5.63 -3.74 0.38
CA ILE A 414 4.43 -4.59 0.44
C ILE A 414 3.59 -4.32 -0.81
N ASP A 415 3.16 -5.37 -1.50
CA ASP A 415 2.35 -5.29 -2.72
C ASP A 415 2.95 -4.34 -3.77
N SER A 416 4.28 -4.23 -3.83
CA SER A 416 4.98 -3.14 -4.51
C SER A 416 5.92 -3.67 -5.59
N SER A 417 6.42 -2.77 -6.43
CA SER A 417 7.43 -3.14 -7.44
C SER A 417 8.62 -2.19 -7.44
N VAL A 418 9.82 -2.77 -7.55
CA VAL A 418 11.08 -2.02 -7.66
C VAL A 418 11.82 -2.53 -8.88
N PHE A 419 11.88 -1.71 -9.93
CA PHE A 419 12.31 -2.19 -11.23
C PHE A 419 13.01 -1.15 -12.11
N ASP A 420 13.78 -1.59 -13.11
CA ASP A 420 14.51 -0.72 -14.04
C ASP A 420 15.43 0.31 -13.31
N ASN A 421 15.92 -0.01 -12.10
CA ASN A 421 16.82 0.87 -11.35
C ASN A 421 18.29 0.48 -11.57
N LEU A 422 19.18 1.47 -11.54
CA LEU A 422 20.61 1.30 -11.76
C LEU A 422 21.42 1.79 -10.56
N ALA A 423 22.37 0.99 -10.09
CA ALA A 423 23.33 1.40 -9.07
C ALA A 423 24.70 0.81 -9.30
N VAL A 424 25.66 1.24 -8.49
CA VAL A 424 26.93 0.52 -8.40
C VAL A 424 26.76 -0.78 -7.61
N ARG A 425 26.00 -0.75 -6.52
CA ARG A 425 25.66 -1.91 -5.69
C ARG A 425 24.20 -1.85 -5.30
N GLY A 426 23.50 -2.98 -5.29
CA GLY A 426 22.06 -2.98 -4.99
C GLY A 426 21.30 -2.17 -6.04
N GLY A 427 21.23 -2.69 -7.28
CA GLY A 427 20.63 -1.98 -8.42
C GLY A 427 19.22 -1.50 -8.08
N GLY A 428 18.39 -2.40 -7.56
CA GLY A 428 17.09 -2.05 -6.99
C GLY A 428 17.23 -1.53 -5.55
N LEU A 429 17.70 -2.40 -4.67
CA LEU A 429 17.65 -2.21 -3.22
C LEU A 429 19.03 -2.39 -2.58
N SER A 430 19.39 -1.53 -1.63
CA SER A 430 20.52 -1.75 -0.72
C SER A 430 20.05 -1.62 0.73
N ASN A 431 20.30 -2.66 1.52
CA ASN A 431 20.10 -2.69 2.96
C ASN A 431 21.45 -2.77 3.67
N LYS A 432 21.84 -1.67 4.33
CA LYS A 432 23.13 -1.59 5.03
C LYS A 432 22.93 -1.38 6.53
N GLY A 433 23.14 -2.44 7.31
CA GLY A 433 22.99 -2.44 8.77
C GLY A 433 21.56 -2.25 9.29
N GLY A 434 20.54 -2.31 8.42
CA GLY A 434 19.13 -2.09 8.78
C GLY A 434 18.24 -3.34 8.64
N LEU A 435 16.94 -3.15 8.84
CA LEU A 435 15.90 -4.15 8.60
C LEU A 435 15.19 -3.85 7.27
N MET A 436 15.06 -4.86 6.43
CA MET A 436 14.28 -4.79 5.19
C MET A 436 13.35 -5.99 5.10
N ARG A 437 12.05 -5.75 4.87
CA ARG A 437 11.03 -6.78 4.66
C ARG A 437 10.33 -6.53 3.32
N ILE A 438 10.28 -7.57 2.50
CA ILE A 438 9.70 -7.56 1.15
C ILE A 438 8.62 -8.64 1.09
N GLU A 439 7.38 -8.22 0.82
CA GLU A 439 6.19 -9.07 0.85
C GLU A 439 5.33 -8.82 -0.37
N ASN A 440 4.81 -9.87 -1.02
CA ASN A 440 3.97 -9.75 -2.22
C ASN A 440 4.52 -8.77 -3.25
N SER A 441 5.83 -8.76 -3.46
CA SER A 441 6.46 -7.69 -4.23
C SER A 441 7.34 -8.23 -5.34
N THR A 442 7.49 -7.42 -6.39
CA THR A 442 8.32 -7.74 -7.54
C THR A 442 9.57 -6.86 -7.54
N ILE A 443 10.75 -7.49 -7.52
CA ILE A 443 12.05 -6.81 -7.67
C ILE A 443 12.66 -7.30 -8.98
N ALA A 444 12.61 -6.49 -10.04
CA ALA A 444 12.94 -6.98 -11.37
C ALA A 444 13.68 -6.00 -12.27
N ASP A 445 14.42 -6.54 -13.24
CA ASP A 445 15.08 -5.74 -14.28
C ASP A 445 16.00 -4.63 -13.71
N ASN A 446 16.49 -4.80 -12.47
CA ASN A 446 17.43 -3.85 -11.87
C ASN A 446 18.86 -4.22 -12.20
N GLU A 447 19.72 -3.22 -12.33
CA GLU A 447 21.11 -3.38 -12.72
C GLU A 447 22.05 -2.85 -11.64
N ALA A 448 23.01 -3.69 -11.23
CA ALA A 448 24.15 -3.28 -10.44
C ALA A 448 25.43 -3.40 -11.26
N VAL A 449 26.18 -2.31 -11.32
CA VAL A 449 27.46 -2.27 -12.02
C VAL A 449 28.50 -3.21 -11.37
N SER A 450 28.36 -3.51 -10.07
CA SER A 450 29.22 -4.42 -9.31
C SER A 450 28.43 -5.60 -8.72
N ILE A 451 27.76 -5.43 -7.57
CA ILE A 451 27.14 -6.54 -6.82
C ILE A 451 25.67 -6.28 -6.53
N GLY A 452 24.88 -7.36 -6.39
CA GLY A 452 23.49 -7.25 -5.94
C GLY A 452 22.65 -6.54 -7.00
N GLY A 453 22.43 -7.15 -8.16
CA GLY A 453 21.64 -6.54 -9.23
C GLY A 453 20.26 -6.12 -8.73
N GLY A 454 19.56 -7.05 -8.08
CA GLY A 454 18.30 -6.77 -7.40
C GLY A 454 18.55 -6.15 -6.04
N ILE A 455 19.22 -6.90 -5.16
CA ILE A 455 19.33 -6.59 -3.73
C ILE A 455 20.77 -6.74 -3.24
N GLU A 456 21.26 -5.75 -2.50
CA GLU A 456 22.44 -5.86 -1.63
C GLU A 456 22.00 -5.86 -0.16
N ASN A 457 22.39 -6.86 0.61
CA ASN A 457 22.19 -6.94 2.06
C ASN A 457 23.55 -7.06 2.78
N GLN A 458 23.97 -6.03 3.50
CA GLN A 458 25.32 -5.93 4.05
C GLN A 458 25.36 -5.29 5.44
N ASN A 459 26.09 -5.88 6.39
CA ASN A 459 26.31 -5.27 7.71
C ASN A 459 26.99 -3.89 7.63
N ASN A 460 26.78 -3.03 8.63
CA ASN A 460 27.47 -1.76 8.78
C ASN A 460 28.22 -1.71 10.12
N GLY A 461 29.50 -2.12 10.13
CA GLY A 461 30.24 -2.28 11.37
C GLY A 461 29.55 -3.30 12.29
N ASP A 462 29.13 -2.88 13.48
CA ASP A 462 28.43 -3.72 14.45
C ASP A 462 26.92 -3.85 14.15
N ALA A 463 26.37 -3.02 13.27
CA ALA A 463 24.96 -3.09 12.86
C ALA A 463 24.75 -4.23 11.86
N ASN A 464 23.87 -5.18 12.21
CA ASN A 464 23.54 -6.32 11.36
C ASN A 464 22.46 -5.95 10.35
N ALA A 465 22.66 -6.29 9.08
CA ALA A 465 21.62 -6.19 8.07
C ALA A 465 20.73 -7.44 8.09
N ASN A 466 19.42 -7.24 8.21
CA ASN A 466 18.42 -8.30 8.23
C ASN A 466 17.45 -8.12 7.05
N LEU A 467 17.35 -9.14 6.20
CA LEU A 467 16.46 -9.17 5.04
C LEU A 467 15.44 -10.30 5.19
N HIS A 468 14.16 -9.98 5.06
CA HIS A 468 13.06 -10.94 5.00
C HIS A 468 12.34 -10.81 3.67
N ILE A 469 12.15 -11.92 2.96
CA ILE A 469 11.46 -11.99 1.69
C ILE A 469 10.36 -13.05 1.80
N ALA A 470 9.12 -12.67 1.50
CA ALA A 470 7.99 -13.60 1.49
C ALA A 470 7.09 -13.33 0.28
N PHE A 471 6.55 -14.40 -0.31
CA PHE A 471 5.60 -14.34 -1.42
C PHE A 471 6.02 -13.34 -2.51
N SER A 472 7.32 -13.29 -2.85
CA SER A 472 7.87 -12.23 -3.70
C SER A 472 8.63 -12.82 -4.88
N THR A 473 8.74 -12.03 -5.95
CA THR A 473 9.43 -12.44 -7.19
C THR A 473 10.63 -11.54 -7.42
N ILE A 474 11.83 -12.11 -7.36
CA ILE A 474 13.10 -11.44 -7.62
C ILE A 474 13.69 -12.03 -8.91
N THR A 475 13.55 -11.31 -10.02
CA THR A 475 13.80 -11.87 -11.36
C THR A 475 14.45 -10.88 -12.32
N ARG A 476 15.23 -11.37 -13.29
CA ARG A 476 15.85 -10.56 -14.37
C ARG A 476 16.73 -9.41 -13.89
N ASN A 477 17.21 -9.48 -12.66
CA ASN A 477 18.18 -8.50 -12.17
C ASN A 477 19.59 -8.89 -12.62
N THR A 478 20.43 -7.89 -12.89
CA THR A 478 21.75 -8.09 -13.47
C THR A 478 22.82 -7.47 -12.58
N ALA A 479 23.87 -8.22 -12.25
CA ALA A 479 25.06 -7.71 -11.58
C ALA A 479 26.28 -7.69 -12.52
N GLY A 480 27.26 -6.85 -12.21
CA GLY A 480 28.60 -6.94 -12.80
C GLY A 480 28.76 -6.39 -14.21
N THR A 481 27.93 -5.43 -14.62
CA THR A 481 27.92 -4.90 -16.00
C THR A 481 29.14 -4.03 -16.34
N SER A 482 29.90 -3.51 -15.37
CA SER A 482 31.13 -2.76 -15.66
C SER A 482 32.32 -3.67 -15.90
N GLY A 483 33.00 -3.45 -17.03
CA GLY A 483 34.31 -4.01 -17.32
C GLY A 483 35.44 -3.54 -16.38
N SER A 484 35.21 -2.51 -15.56
CA SER A 484 36.22 -1.87 -14.69
C SER A 484 36.12 -2.26 -13.22
N ALA A 485 34.99 -2.83 -12.77
CA ALA A 485 34.87 -3.33 -11.40
C ALA A 485 35.79 -4.56 -11.22
N PRO A 486 36.43 -4.77 -10.06
CA PRO A 486 37.19 -6.00 -9.84
C PRO A 486 36.33 -7.24 -10.07
N VAL A 487 36.88 -8.22 -10.80
CA VAL A 487 36.18 -9.43 -11.26
C VAL A 487 35.53 -10.17 -10.08
N GLU A 488 36.22 -10.28 -8.96
CA GLU A 488 35.75 -10.97 -7.76
C GLU A 488 34.53 -10.32 -7.07
N GLN A 489 34.19 -9.09 -7.47
CA GLN A 489 33.07 -8.28 -6.95
C GLN A 489 31.90 -8.19 -7.94
N ARG A 490 31.79 -9.07 -8.94
CA ARG A 490 30.70 -9.03 -9.92
C ARG A 490 29.75 -10.21 -9.77
N LYS A 491 28.88 -10.20 -8.76
CA LYS A 491 28.08 -11.39 -8.39
C LYS A 491 26.80 -11.05 -7.63
N GLY A 492 25.92 -12.05 -7.50
CA GLY A 492 24.61 -11.88 -6.87
C GLY A 492 23.69 -11.04 -7.74
N GLY A 493 23.40 -11.50 -8.96
CA GLY A 493 22.48 -10.82 -9.87
C GLY A 493 21.13 -10.55 -9.21
N GLY A 494 20.54 -11.55 -8.57
CA GLY A 494 19.33 -11.39 -7.74
C GLY A 494 19.66 -10.79 -6.38
N LEU A 495 20.43 -11.51 -5.56
CA LEU A 495 20.77 -11.15 -4.18
C LEU A 495 22.26 -11.27 -3.89
N TYR A 496 22.86 -10.19 -3.38
CA TYR A 496 24.16 -10.23 -2.71
C TYR A 496 23.97 -10.10 -1.19
N ASN A 497 24.25 -11.16 -0.44
CA ASN A 497 24.08 -11.21 1.00
C ASN A 497 25.41 -11.41 1.74
N THR A 498 25.71 -10.47 2.64
CA THR A 498 26.77 -10.53 3.65
C THR A 498 26.26 -10.17 5.04
N GLY A 499 24.94 -10.25 5.23
CA GLY A 499 24.25 -10.10 6.50
C GLY A 499 23.43 -11.35 6.81
N ARG A 500 22.22 -11.16 7.33
CA ARG A 500 21.22 -12.22 7.51
C ARG A 500 20.09 -12.06 6.52
N ALA A 501 19.69 -13.16 5.88
CA ALA A 501 18.59 -13.20 4.95
C ALA A 501 17.67 -14.41 5.24
N TYR A 502 16.38 -14.21 4.99
CA TYR A 502 15.34 -15.20 5.17
C TYR A 502 14.37 -15.13 3.99
N MET A 503 13.96 -16.28 3.45
CA MET A 503 13.07 -16.33 2.28
C MET A 503 12.00 -17.41 2.43
N ALA A 504 10.75 -17.12 2.09
CA ALA A 504 9.62 -18.05 2.13
C ALA A 504 8.71 -17.87 0.91
N SER A 505 8.19 -18.96 0.34
CA SER A 505 7.17 -18.91 -0.72
C SER A 505 7.53 -17.97 -1.88
N SER A 506 8.81 -17.83 -2.23
CA SER A 506 9.29 -16.78 -3.14
C SER A 506 10.17 -17.31 -4.27
N ILE A 507 10.24 -16.54 -5.35
CA ILE A 507 11.06 -16.84 -6.54
C ILE A 507 12.33 -15.98 -6.54
N LEU A 508 13.48 -16.61 -6.72
CA LEU A 508 14.79 -16.00 -6.97
C LEU A 508 15.44 -16.68 -8.18
N ALA A 509 15.06 -16.25 -9.38
CA ALA A 509 15.43 -16.94 -10.63
C ALA A 509 15.52 -15.96 -11.81
N GLU A 510 16.05 -16.41 -12.95
CA GLU A 510 16.28 -15.61 -14.16
C GLU A 510 17.15 -14.37 -13.96
N ASN A 511 17.88 -14.27 -12.84
CA ASN A 511 18.84 -13.19 -12.65
C ASN A 511 20.16 -13.53 -13.36
N THR A 512 21.02 -12.53 -13.57
CA THR A 512 22.27 -12.74 -14.31
C THR A 512 23.47 -12.07 -13.64
N ASP A 513 24.63 -12.66 -13.88
CA ASP A 513 25.94 -12.09 -13.62
C ASP A 513 26.83 -12.29 -14.86
N PRO A 514 28.05 -11.72 -14.94
CA PRO A 514 28.84 -11.77 -16.16
C PRO A 514 29.63 -13.09 -16.31
N TRP A 515 29.41 -14.08 -15.44
CA TRP A 515 30.19 -15.31 -15.40
C TRP A 515 29.51 -16.44 -16.17
N TYR A 516 30.32 -17.27 -16.81
CA TYR A 516 29.84 -18.53 -17.36
C TYR A 516 29.69 -19.58 -16.25
N SER A 517 28.86 -20.62 -16.48
CA SER A 517 28.42 -21.58 -15.47
C SER A 517 29.55 -22.28 -14.69
N GLY A 518 30.69 -22.52 -15.32
CA GLY A 518 31.85 -23.20 -14.73
C GLY A 518 32.84 -22.30 -13.98
N TYR A 519 32.55 -21.01 -13.81
CA TYR A 519 33.42 -20.09 -13.07
C TYR A 519 33.09 -20.09 -11.58
N GLN A 520 34.10 -20.10 -10.71
CA GLN A 520 33.94 -20.20 -9.24
C GLN A 520 33.15 -19.04 -8.60
N HIS A 521 32.94 -17.93 -9.31
CA HIS A 521 32.16 -16.79 -8.81
C HIS A 521 30.80 -16.63 -9.48
N HIS A 522 30.42 -17.58 -10.35
CA HIS A 522 29.10 -17.59 -10.94
C HIS A 522 28.04 -17.80 -9.85
N ALA A 523 27.22 -16.80 -9.66
CA ALA A 523 26.21 -16.64 -8.61
C ALA A 523 25.12 -15.69 -9.11
N PRO A 524 24.40 -16.05 -10.20
CA PRO A 524 23.44 -15.16 -10.84
C PRO A 524 22.24 -14.87 -9.94
N ASP A 525 21.74 -15.85 -9.21
CA ASP A 525 20.55 -15.67 -8.36
C ASP A 525 20.90 -15.24 -6.94
N CYS A 526 21.90 -15.86 -6.31
CA CYS A 526 22.35 -15.46 -5.00
C CYS A 526 23.86 -15.63 -4.79
N PHE A 527 24.45 -14.68 -4.07
CA PHE A 527 25.73 -14.80 -3.40
C PHE A 527 25.50 -14.68 -1.89
N SER A 528 25.71 -15.77 -1.14
CA SER A 528 25.64 -15.82 0.31
C SER A 528 26.48 -16.99 0.85
N PRO A 529 27.80 -16.82 1.02
CA PRO A 529 28.67 -17.83 1.63
C PRO A 529 28.20 -18.27 3.03
N ASP A 530 28.53 -19.49 3.48
CA ASP A 530 28.06 -20.13 4.72
C ASP A 530 28.17 -19.28 5.99
N MET A 531 29.20 -18.43 6.09
CA MET A 531 29.39 -17.55 7.24
C MET A 531 28.29 -16.48 7.37
N TYR A 532 27.54 -16.24 6.29
CA TYR A 532 26.41 -15.33 6.21
C TYR A 532 25.13 -16.16 6.18
N GLN A 533 24.24 -15.90 7.14
CA GLN A 533 23.04 -16.71 7.30
C GLN A 533 22.06 -16.40 6.16
N PHE A 534 21.76 -17.41 5.33
CA PHE A 534 20.62 -17.36 4.41
C PHE A 534 19.74 -18.59 4.62
N LYS A 535 18.54 -18.37 5.15
CA LYS A 535 17.64 -19.44 5.56
C LYS A 535 16.35 -19.47 4.77
N SER A 536 16.02 -20.64 4.28
CA SER A 536 14.76 -20.94 3.62
C SER A 536 13.72 -21.33 4.67
N TYR A 537 12.58 -20.65 4.64
CA TYR A 537 11.34 -21.04 5.32
C TYR A 537 10.41 -21.83 4.39
N ARG A 538 11.01 -22.51 3.40
CA ARG A 538 10.39 -23.45 2.45
C ARG A 538 9.61 -22.79 1.31
N ASN A 539 9.24 -23.64 0.35
CA ASN A 539 8.41 -23.30 -0.80
C ASN A 539 9.02 -22.20 -1.68
N ASN A 540 10.35 -22.17 -1.78
CA ASN A 540 11.05 -21.23 -2.65
C ASN A 540 11.41 -21.88 -3.98
N ILE A 541 11.57 -21.07 -5.02
CA ILE A 541 12.19 -21.48 -6.29
C ILE A 541 13.45 -20.65 -6.48
N VAL A 542 14.59 -21.33 -6.64
CA VAL A 542 15.88 -20.68 -6.92
C VAL A 542 16.41 -21.15 -8.26
N GLY A 543 16.69 -20.24 -9.20
CA GLY A 543 17.18 -20.62 -10.52
C GLY A 543 18.50 -21.39 -10.45
N VAL A 544 19.49 -20.83 -9.76
CA VAL A 544 20.82 -21.42 -9.57
C VAL A 544 21.20 -21.42 -8.09
N LEU A 545 21.39 -22.62 -7.54
CA LEU A 545 22.00 -22.82 -6.23
C LEU A 545 23.33 -23.56 -6.39
N ASN A 546 24.40 -22.97 -5.85
CA ASN A 546 25.75 -23.54 -5.87
C ASN A 546 26.54 -23.13 -4.62
N GLU A 547 27.83 -23.45 -4.58
CA GLU A 547 28.72 -23.16 -3.43
C GLU A 547 28.83 -21.67 -3.05
N GLN A 548 28.45 -20.75 -3.95
CA GLN A 548 28.43 -19.32 -3.65
C GLN A 548 27.17 -18.90 -2.91
N CYS A 549 26.15 -19.76 -2.80
CA CYS A 549 24.89 -19.50 -2.13
C CYS A 549 24.48 -20.62 -1.18
N SER A 550 24.76 -20.43 0.10
CA SER A 550 24.39 -21.36 1.17
C SER A 550 22.97 -21.15 1.67
N LEU A 551 21.99 -21.18 0.78
CA LEU A 551 20.58 -21.21 1.17
C LEU A 551 20.24 -22.60 1.73
N THR A 552 19.79 -22.63 2.98
CA THR A 552 19.45 -23.89 3.68
C THR A 552 18.16 -23.74 4.46
N ASP A 553 17.39 -24.82 4.59
CA ASP A 553 16.17 -24.86 5.40
C ASP A 553 16.48 -24.42 6.84
N TYR A 554 15.61 -23.58 7.39
CA TYR A 554 15.75 -23.00 8.72
C TYR A 554 15.81 -24.06 9.83
N SER A 555 15.02 -25.13 9.71
CA SER A 555 14.88 -26.15 10.75
C SER A 555 15.92 -27.26 10.63
N TRP A 556 16.25 -27.68 9.41
CA TRP A 556 17.02 -28.90 9.15
C TRP A 556 18.40 -28.63 8.54
N GLY A 557 18.68 -27.41 8.08
CA GLY A 557 19.97 -27.05 7.49
C GLY A 557 20.28 -27.75 6.15
N ASN A 558 19.28 -28.34 5.49
CA ASN A 558 19.41 -29.02 4.20
C ASN A 558 18.67 -28.25 3.09
N THR A 559 18.58 -28.81 1.89
CA THR A 559 17.92 -28.19 0.72
C THR A 559 16.64 -28.90 0.30
N ALA A 560 16.02 -29.70 1.18
CA ALA A 560 14.94 -30.63 0.80
C ALA A 560 13.54 -29.99 0.62
N TRP A 561 13.37 -28.72 0.95
CA TRP A 561 12.06 -28.07 1.10
C TRP A 561 11.85 -26.85 0.20
N PHE A 562 12.67 -26.73 -0.84
CA PHE A 562 12.56 -25.71 -1.88
C PHE A 562 13.20 -26.25 -3.16
N ASP A 563 12.75 -25.74 -4.30
CA ASP A 563 13.21 -26.19 -5.61
C ASP A 563 14.37 -25.33 -6.09
N PHE A 564 15.37 -25.94 -6.70
CA PHE A 564 16.49 -25.22 -7.27
C PHE A 564 17.13 -25.91 -8.47
N GLY A 565 17.78 -25.11 -9.33
CA GLY A 565 18.60 -25.60 -10.43
C GLY A 565 20.10 -25.49 -10.15
N SER A 566 20.89 -25.97 -11.11
CA SER A 566 22.35 -25.86 -11.08
C SER A 566 22.84 -24.78 -12.04
N ALA A 567 24.13 -24.44 -11.98
CA ALA A 567 24.72 -23.49 -12.92
C ALA A 567 24.59 -23.93 -14.39
N ASP A 568 24.67 -25.24 -14.68
CA ASP A 568 24.59 -25.79 -16.04
C ASP A 568 23.14 -26.05 -16.49
N SER A 569 22.21 -26.15 -15.55
CA SER A 569 20.79 -26.31 -15.80
C SER A 569 19.99 -25.47 -14.80
N PRO A 570 19.96 -24.14 -14.98
CA PRO A 570 19.15 -23.27 -14.14
C PRO A 570 17.68 -23.70 -14.17
N LEU A 571 17.03 -23.65 -13.02
CA LEU A 571 15.61 -23.98 -12.90
C LEU A 571 14.78 -22.81 -13.42
N ASP A 572 13.97 -23.07 -14.44
CA ASP A 572 13.01 -22.11 -14.96
C ASP A 572 11.74 -22.12 -14.07
N PRO A 573 11.39 -21.01 -13.40
CA PRO A 573 10.15 -20.89 -12.63
C PRO A 573 8.89 -20.91 -13.51
N GLY A 574 9.01 -20.70 -14.82
CA GLY A 574 7.89 -20.57 -15.75
C GLY A 574 7.20 -19.20 -15.65
N LEU A 575 7.98 -18.11 -15.58
CA LEU A 575 7.46 -16.75 -15.59
C LEU A 575 7.15 -16.29 -17.03
N GLY A 576 6.07 -15.53 -17.19
CA GLY A 576 5.70 -14.89 -18.44
C GLY A 576 6.53 -13.65 -18.77
N SER A 577 6.03 -12.84 -19.71
CA SER A 577 6.58 -11.51 -19.96
C SER A 577 6.19 -10.53 -18.85
N ARG A 578 7.05 -9.54 -18.59
CA ARG A 578 6.74 -8.44 -17.68
C ARG A 578 5.47 -7.73 -18.15
N SER A 579 4.56 -7.51 -17.24
CA SER A 579 3.30 -6.77 -17.43
C SER A 579 3.14 -5.71 -16.35
N MET A 580 2.19 -4.80 -16.55
CA MET A 580 1.86 -3.75 -15.59
C MET A 580 0.43 -3.91 -15.08
N TRP A 581 0.25 -3.76 -13.77
CA TRP A 581 -1.05 -3.61 -13.11
C TRP A 581 -1.09 -2.22 -12.50
N ASP A 582 -1.83 -1.31 -13.12
CA ASP A 582 -1.67 0.12 -12.90
C ASP A 582 -0.19 0.53 -13.09
N HIS A 583 0.50 0.91 -12.01
CA HIS A 583 1.91 1.29 -12.01
C HIS A 583 2.85 0.20 -11.49
N LEU A 584 2.33 -0.98 -11.12
CA LEU A 584 3.09 -2.10 -10.56
C LEU A 584 3.55 -3.09 -11.63
N ALA A 585 4.86 -3.37 -11.68
CA ALA A 585 5.41 -4.40 -12.54
C ALA A 585 5.18 -5.80 -11.96
N TYR A 586 4.78 -6.76 -12.79
CA TYR A 586 4.57 -8.16 -12.41
C TYR A 586 4.85 -9.14 -13.54
N PHE A 587 4.90 -10.44 -13.18
CA PHE A 587 5.09 -11.54 -14.12
C PHE A 587 4.00 -12.59 -13.91
N SER A 588 3.18 -12.84 -14.93
CA SER A 588 2.19 -13.92 -14.88
C SER A 588 2.89 -15.28 -14.82
N LEU A 589 2.28 -16.24 -14.11
CA LEU A 589 2.73 -17.63 -14.14
C LEU A 589 2.23 -18.31 -15.42
N LEU A 590 3.15 -18.91 -16.18
CA LEU A 590 2.79 -19.71 -17.35
C LEU A 590 2.03 -20.96 -16.93
N ALA A 591 1.26 -21.56 -17.84
CA ALA A 591 0.48 -22.75 -17.53
C ALA A 591 1.32 -23.95 -17.04
N SER A 592 2.60 -23.98 -17.41
CA SER A 592 3.60 -24.98 -17.02
C SER A 592 4.45 -24.55 -15.83
N SER A 593 4.15 -23.42 -15.20
CA SER A 593 4.93 -22.91 -14.09
C SER A 593 4.89 -23.86 -12.90
N ILE A 594 6.05 -24.15 -12.35
CA ILE A 594 6.22 -24.95 -11.14
C ILE A 594 5.83 -24.18 -9.86
N ALA A 595 5.63 -22.87 -9.96
CA ALA A 595 5.20 -22.03 -8.85
C ALA A 595 3.72 -22.25 -8.47
N ILE A 596 2.91 -22.76 -9.40
CA ILE A 596 1.46 -22.87 -9.22
C ILE A 596 1.13 -23.89 -8.13
N ASP A 597 0.29 -23.51 -7.16
CA ASP A 597 -0.19 -24.31 -6.03
C ASP A 597 0.92 -24.89 -5.12
N ASN A 598 2.17 -24.39 -5.21
CA ASN A 598 3.33 -24.95 -4.51
C ASN A 598 3.89 -24.06 -3.39
N GLY A 599 3.23 -22.95 -3.09
CA GLY A 599 3.52 -22.03 -1.98
C GLY A 599 3.14 -22.59 -0.61
N ALA A 600 3.39 -21.78 0.42
CA ALA A 600 2.97 -22.14 1.78
C ALA A 600 1.44 -22.28 1.87
N PRO A 601 0.90 -23.26 2.61
CA PRO A 601 -0.52 -23.33 2.90
C PRO A 601 -0.94 -22.26 3.92
N ALA A 602 -2.22 -21.90 3.96
CA ALA A 602 -2.78 -20.99 4.97
C ALA A 602 -2.55 -21.45 6.42
N THR A 603 -2.36 -22.76 6.63
CA THR A 603 -2.09 -23.37 7.96
C THR A 603 -0.61 -23.44 8.33
N ALA A 604 0.29 -22.91 7.50
CA ALA A 604 1.72 -22.94 7.79
C ALA A 604 2.03 -22.15 9.07
N SER A 605 2.86 -22.71 9.95
CA SER A 605 3.27 -22.05 11.19
C SER A 605 4.30 -20.94 10.98
N LEU A 606 4.92 -20.89 9.80
CA LEU A 606 5.93 -19.92 9.40
C LEU A 606 5.55 -19.43 8.00
N TYR A 607 5.21 -18.14 7.88
CA TYR A 607 4.72 -17.51 6.64
C TYR A 607 3.47 -18.21 6.06
N PRO A 608 2.33 -18.14 6.76
CA PRO A 608 1.07 -18.63 6.20
C PRO A 608 0.74 -17.86 4.92
N CYS A 609 0.04 -18.53 4.02
CA CYS A 609 -0.44 -17.89 2.82
C CYS A 609 -1.28 -16.64 3.12
N GLU A 610 -1.03 -15.58 2.35
CA GLU A 610 -1.78 -14.33 2.43
C GLU A 610 -3.08 -14.41 1.63
N ASP A 611 -4.08 -13.65 2.07
CA ASP A 611 -5.43 -13.66 1.47
C ASP A 611 -5.48 -13.00 0.08
N HIS A 612 -4.43 -12.27 -0.30
CA HIS A 612 -4.32 -11.57 -1.57
C HIS A 612 -2.92 -11.68 -2.19
N ASP A 613 -2.86 -11.49 -3.50
CA ASP A 613 -1.61 -11.27 -4.23
C ASP A 613 -1.28 -9.77 -4.37
N MET A 614 -0.15 -9.45 -5.01
CA MET A 614 0.31 -8.07 -5.19
C MET A 614 -0.67 -7.13 -5.92
N ARG A 615 -1.67 -7.67 -6.62
CA ARG A 615 -2.70 -6.90 -7.35
C ARG A 615 -3.95 -6.68 -6.51
N GLY A 616 -3.95 -7.15 -5.26
CA GLY A 616 -5.12 -7.21 -4.39
C GLY A 616 -6.10 -8.32 -4.77
N ARG A 617 -5.70 -9.27 -5.63
CA ARG A 617 -6.59 -10.36 -6.05
C ARG A 617 -6.58 -11.50 -5.05
N PRO A 618 -7.69 -12.24 -4.87
CA PRO A 618 -7.77 -13.33 -3.89
C PRO A 618 -6.66 -14.37 -4.08
N ARG A 619 -6.17 -14.91 -2.95
CA ARG A 619 -5.19 -15.98 -2.85
C ARG A 619 -5.54 -16.86 -1.62
N PRO A 620 -5.42 -18.20 -1.69
CA PRO A 620 -5.16 -19.00 -2.89
C PRO A 620 -6.32 -19.06 -3.88
N VAL A 621 -6.01 -19.31 -5.14
CA VAL A 621 -6.94 -19.76 -6.17
C VAL A 621 -6.48 -21.13 -6.67
N GLY A 622 -6.97 -22.19 -6.02
CA GLY A 622 -6.58 -23.55 -6.38
C GLY A 622 -6.43 -24.47 -5.18
N ALA A 623 -5.49 -25.41 -5.28
CA ALA A 623 -5.17 -26.37 -4.23
C ALA A 623 -4.22 -25.79 -3.18
N GLY A 624 -3.46 -24.74 -3.52
CA GLY A 624 -2.53 -24.06 -2.65
C GLY A 624 -2.27 -22.65 -3.16
N CYS A 625 -1.41 -21.92 -2.45
CA CYS A 625 -1.00 -20.60 -2.92
C CYS A 625 0.14 -20.74 -3.90
N ASP A 626 0.27 -19.79 -4.81
CA ASP A 626 1.38 -19.79 -5.73
C ASP A 626 2.65 -19.24 -5.06
N ILE A 627 3.80 -19.73 -5.51
CA ILE A 627 5.11 -19.19 -5.11
C ILE A 627 5.34 -17.85 -5.84
N GLY A 628 5.74 -16.81 -5.11
CA GLY A 628 6.06 -15.49 -5.65
C GLY A 628 4.94 -14.45 -5.47
N ALA A 629 5.08 -13.31 -6.14
CA ALA A 629 4.23 -12.12 -5.93
C ALA A 629 2.78 -12.27 -6.43
N MET A 630 2.52 -13.27 -7.27
CA MET A 630 1.31 -13.38 -8.05
C MET A 630 0.56 -14.67 -7.72
N GLU A 631 -0.76 -14.60 -7.77
CA GLU A 631 -1.63 -15.77 -7.82
C GLU A 631 -2.20 -15.92 -9.23
N ARG A 632 -2.12 -17.11 -9.80
CA ARG A 632 -2.75 -17.44 -11.08
C ARG A 632 -4.26 -17.58 -10.85
N GLN A 633 -5.03 -16.89 -11.70
CA GLN A 633 -6.49 -16.94 -11.69
C GLN A 633 -7.07 -17.82 -12.79
#